data_AF-A0A0F0FNE8-F1
#
_entry.id   AF-A0A0F0FNE8-F1
#
_cell.length_a   1.000
_cell.length_b   1.000
_cell.length_c   1.000
_cell.angle_alpha   90.00
_cell.angle_beta   90.00
_cell.angle_gamma   90.00
#
_symmetry.space_group_name_H-M   'P 1'
#
loop_
_entity.id
_entity.type
_entity.pdbx_description
1 polymer ?
#
loop_
_entity_poly.entity_id
_entity_poly.type
_entity_poly.pdbx_seq_one_letter_code
_entity_poly.pdbx_strand_id
1 'polypeptide(L)'
;MPDNQPPSQPSPQEQREYADPGEGQTPIPRSIVVLVAALILWGIYYISRAPINIPSELGDGRTVGALQGQKAASGGAADGAAVFASRCAACHQATGQGLPGVFPPLAASEWVQGKAETAVAIVLHGITGQLTVKGSAFNGAMPPFGTQLSDAEIAAVLSYARSQWGNAAPPVTADLVAQVRTATKDRAAPFDGDKELAPLK
;
A
#
# COMPACT_ATOMS: atom_id res chain seq x y z
N MET A 1 -4.57 65.83 35.48
CA MET A 1 -3.39 65.70 36.36
C MET A 1 -2.83 64.32 36.09
N PRO A 2 -1.58 64.16 35.63
CA PRO A 2 -0.99 62.84 35.41
C PRO A 2 -0.71 62.16 36.76
N ASP A 3 -1.11 60.90 36.87
CA ASP A 3 -0.93 60.07 38.06
C ASP A 3 0.57 59.86 38.33
N ASN A 4 1.07 60.48 39.40
CA ASN A 4 2.40 60.29 39.95
C ASN A 4 2.35 59.18 41.00
N GLN A 5 2.23 57.93 40.55
CA GLN A 5 2.36 56.78 41.45
C GLN A 5 3.80 56.23 41.34
N PRO A 6 4.55 56.11 42.46
CA PRO A 6 5.89 55.56 42.43
C PRO A 6 5.88 54.09 41.98
N PRO A 7 6.93 53.61 41.28
CA PRO A 7 6.98 52.24 40.78
C PRO A 7 6.81 51.24 41.94
N SER A 8 5.85 50.33 41.81
CA SER A 8 5.56 49.28 42.78
C SER A 8 6.75 48.33 42.91
N GLN A 9 7.09 47.95 44.14
CA GLN A 9 8.20 47.02 44.41
C GLN A 9 7.89 45.63 43.82
N PRO A 10 8.84 44.99 43.14
CA PRO A 10 8.63 43.69 42.51
C PRO A 10 8.35 42.61 43.55
N SER A 11 7.42 41.72 43.22
CA SER A 11 7.00 40.61 44.07
C SER A 11 8.16 39.62 44.35
N PRO A 12 8.07 38.80 45.41
CA PRO A 12 9.05 37.75 45.68
C PRO A 12 9.15 36.68 44.57
N GLN A 13 8.21 36.64 43.63
CA GLN A 13 8.25 35.77 42.45
C GLN A 13 9.05 36.44 41.34
N GLU A 14 8.82 37.72 41.04
CA GLU A 14 9.60 38.50 40.07
C GLU A 14 11.08 38.63 40.47
N GLN A 15 11.38 38.72 41.77
CA GLN A 15 12.77 38.74 42.26
C GLN A 15 13.53 37.40 42.06
N ARG A 16 12.80 36.31 41.73
CA ARG A 16 13.39 34.99 41.42
C ARG A 16 13.56 34.75 39.92
N GLU A 17 13.01 35.62 39.08
CA GLU A 17 13.19 35.55 37.65
C GLU A 17 14.46 36.30 37.28
N TYR A 18 15.35 35.62 36.56
CA TYR A 18 16.49 36.30 35.95
C TYR A 18 15.96 37.27 34.90
N ALA A 19 16.52 38.48 34.84
CA ALA A 19 16.17 39.46 33.83
C ALA A 19 16.29 38.84 32.43
N ASP A 20 15.31 39.13 31.56
CA ASP A 20 15.31 38.62 30.19
C ASP A 20 16.63 39.01 29.51
N PRO A 21 17.41 38.04 28.99
CA PRO A 21 18.68 38.37 28.37
C PRO A 21 18.42 39.26 27.14
N GLY A 22 18.98 40.45 27.16
CA GLY A 22 18.86 41.38 26.04
C GLY A 22 19.48 40.81 24.78
N GLU A 23 18.72 40.74 23.69
CA GLU A 23 19.23 40.36 22.39
C GLU A 23 20.11 41.51 21.83
N GLY A 24 21.43 41.36 21.94
CA GLY A 24 22.38 42.32 21.41
C GLY A 24 22.40 42.29 19.89
N GLN A 25 22.30 43.45 19.24
CA GLN A 25 22.46 43.58 17.78
C GLN A 25 23.93 43.49 17.38
N THR A 26 24.56 42.32 17.57
CA THR A 26 25.91 42.08 17.05
C THR A 26 25.81 41.70 15.57
N PRO A 27 26.51 42.40 14.66
CA PRO A 27 26.47 42.06 13.24
C PRO A 27 27.03 40.65 13.02
N ILE A 28 26.47 39.92 12.05
CA ILE A 28 26.89 38.55 11.72
C ILE A 28 28.40 38.54 11.40
N PRO A 29 29.18 37.61 11.97
CA PRO A 29 30.60 37.47 11.68
C PRO A 29 30.86 37.36 10.17
N ARG A 30 31.82 38.14 9.65
CA ARG A 30 32.15 38.18 8.21
C ARG A 30 32.50 36.80 7.65
N SER A 31 33.11 35.92 8.44
CA SER A 31 33.42 34.54 8.06
C SER A 31 32.17 33.72 7.74
N ILE A 32 31.11 33.88 8.53
CA ILE A 32 29.82 33.20 8.31
C ILE A 32 29.17 33.72 7.03
N VAL A 33 29.21 35.04 6.80
CA VAL A 33 28.67 35.64 5.56
C VAL A 33 29.40 35.10 4.33
N VAL A 34 30.73 34.99 4.38
CA VAL A 34 31.53 34.43 3.28
C VAL A 34 31.23 32.94 3.06
N LEU A 35 31.10 32.16 4.14
CA LEU A 35 30.75 30.74 4.06
C LEU A 35 29.37 30.54 3.40
N VAL A 36 28.36 31.29 3.85
CA VAL A 36 27.00 31.22 3.29
C VAL A 36 27.00 31.63 1.81
N ALA A 37 27.72 32.71 1.45
CA ALA A 37 27.86 33.12 0.06
C ALA A 37 28.54 32.04 -0.79
N ALA A 38 29.59 31.38 -0.27
CA ALA A 38 30.26 30.29 -0.96
C ALA A 38 29.34 29.07 -1.19
N LEU A 39 28.53 28.70 -0.20
CA LEU A 39 27.57 27.59 -0.32
C LEU A 39 26.47 27.91 -1.34
N ILE A 40 25.98 29.15 -1.37
CA ILE A 40 24.99 29.60 -2.36
C ILE A 40 25.59 29.56 -3.76
N LEU A 41 26.80 30.10 -3.95
CA LEU A 41 27.49 30.07 -5.24
C LEU A 41 27.79 28.65 -5.69
N TRP A 42 28.20 27.78 -4.78
CA TRP A 42 28.41 26.36 -5.07
C TRP A 42 27.11 25.65 -5.45
N GLY A 43 26.02 25.90 -4.73
CA GLY A 43 24.69 25.35 -5.06
C GLY A 43 24.18 25.81 -6.43
N ILE A 44 24.33 27.10 -6.76
CA ILE A 44 23.99 27.65 -8.07
C ILE A 44 24.85 27.02 -9.17
N TYR A 45 26.17 26.91 -8.93
CA TYR A 45 27.09 26.26 -9.86
C TYR A 45 26.72 24.78 -10.06
N TYR A 46 26.47 24.05 -8.98
CA TYR A 46 26.06 22.65 -9.03
C TYR A 46 24.76 22.48 -9.82
N ILE A 47 23.70 23.24 -9.51
CA ILE A 47 22.40 23.13 -10.19
C ILE A 47 22.54 23.50 -11.68
N SER A 48 23.26 24.58 -12.01
CA SER A 48 23.44 25.00 -13.41
C SER A 48 24.28 24.03 -14.24
N ARG A 49 25.13 23.22 -13.60
CA ARG A 49 25.99 22.22 -14.24
C ARG A 49 25.45 20.80 -14.12
N ALA A 50 24.55 20.54 -13.18
CA ALA A 50 23.90 19.26 -13.01
C ALA A 50 22.97 19.02 -14.21
N PRO A 51 22.98 17.81 -14.79
CA PRO A 51 21.97 17.44 -15.77
C PRO A 51 20.65 17.27 -15.02
N ILE A 52 19.85 18.33 -14.85
CA ILE A 52 18.54 18.27 -14.14
C ILE A 52 17.47 17.63 -15.04
N ASN A 53 17.70 17.60 -16.35
CA ASN A 53 16.82 17.01 -17.36
C ASN A 53 17.29 15.60 -17.75
N ILE A 54 17.70 14.79 -16.78
CA ILE A 54 17.83 13.35 -17.02
C ILE A 54 16.39 12.84 -17.20
N PRO A 55 16.02 12.24 -18.34
CA PRO A 55 14.67 11.74 -18.52
C PRO A 55 14.37 10.72 -17.40
N SER A 56 13.12 10.70 -16.90
CA SER A 56 12.70 9.92 -15.72
C SER A 56 12.94 8.41 -15.84
N GLU A 57 13.27 7.95 -17.04
CA GLU A 57 13.78 6.61 -17.40
C GLU A 57 15.22 6.29 -16.92
N LEU A 58 15.94 7.26 -16.32
CA LEU A 58 17.29 7.08 -15.76
C LEU A 58 17.37 7.25 -14.22
N GLY A 59 16.23 7.40 -13.53
CA GLY A 59 16.17 7.50 -12.08
C GLY A 59 16.19 6.12 -11.40
N ASP A 60 17.29 5.82 -10.69
CA ASP A 60 17.68 4.58 -9.99
C ASP A 60 18.62 3.61 -10.77
N GLY A 61 18.89 3.88 -12.05
CA GLY A 61 19.79 3.07 -12.87
C GLY A 61 19.28 1.66 -13.18
N ARG A 62 18.04 1.32 -12.81
CA ARG A 62 17.39 0.09 -13.25
C ARG A 62 16.96 0.27 -14.69
N THR A 63 17.44 -0.61 -15.55
CA THR A 63 16.95 -0.66 -16.93
C THR A 63 15.45 -0.99 -16.91
N VAL A 64 14.70 -0.59 -17.95
CA VAL A 64 13.32 -1.08 -18.13
C VAL A 64 13.24 -2.61 -18.07
N GLY A 65 14.32 -3.33 -18.40
CA GLY A 65 14.44 -4.79 -18.22
C GLY A 65 14.67 -5.26 -16.77
N ALA A 66 15.14 -4.39 -15.87
CA ALA A 66 15.22 -4.66 -14.43
C ALA A 66 13.90 -4.32 -13.70
N LEU A 67 13.06 -3.46 -14.28
CA LEU A 67 11.71 -3.12 -13.76
C LEU A 67 10.60 -3.97 -14.39
N GLN A 68 10.78 -4.41 -15.63
CA GLN A 68 10.07 -5.55 -16.19
C GLN A 68 10.60 -6.77 -15.45
N GLY A 69 10.06 -7.02 -14.26
CA GLY A 69 10.13 -8.34 -13.66
C GLY A 69 9.88 -9.34 -14.77
N GLN A 70 10.80 -10.29 -14.94
CA GLN A 70 10.77 -11.27 -16.02
C GLN A 70 9.32 -11.67 -16.19
N LYS A 71 8.71 -11.33 -17.35
CA LYS A 71 7.36 -11.81 -17.67
C LYS A 71 7.46 -13.30 -17.44
N ALA A 72 6.81 -13.80 -16.39
CA ALA A 72 6.98 -15.17 -15.94
C ALA A 72 6.88 -16.00 -17.21
N ALA A 73 7.98 -16.68 -17.56
CA ALA A 73 7.95 -17.60 -18.66
C ALA A 73 6.72 -18.46 -18.40
N SER A 74 5.86 -18.62 -19.40
CA SER A 74 4.58 -19.31 -19.32
C SER A 74 4.79 -20.80 -19.03
N GLY A 75 5.35 -21.11 -17.87
CA GLY A 75 6.00 -22.37 -17.50
C GLY A 75 6.89 -22.32 -16.25
N GLY A 76 7.23 -21.14 -15.70
CA GLY A 76 7.83 -21.00 -14.36
C GLY A 76 6.74 -20.85 -13.30
N ALA A 77 6.77 -21.65 -12.24
CA ALA A 77 5.81 -21.54 -11.15
C ALA A 77 5.90 -20.14 -10.52
N ALA A 78 4.85 -19.33 -10.70
CA ALA A 78 4.75 -18.05 -10.02
C ALA A 78 4.77 -18.27 -8.50
N ASP A 79 5.48 -17.41 -7.76
CA ASP A 79 5.52 -17.50 -6.31
C ASP A 79 4.21 -16.92 -5.72
N GLY A 80 3.31 -17.81 -5.31
CA GLY A 80 2.03 -17.44 -4.74
C GLY A 80 2.13 -16.62 -3.46
N ALA A 81 3.19 -16.82 -2.65
CA ALA A 81 3.41 -16.05 -1.44
C ALA A 81 3.83 -14.61 -1.76
N ALA A 82 4.70 -14.43 -2.76
CA ALA A 82 5.12 -13.10 -3.22
C ALA A 82 3.96 -12.31 -3.86
N VAL A 83 3.13 -12.99 -4.67
CA VAL A 83 1.91 -12.38 -5.23
C VAL A 83 0.94 -11.99 -4.11
N PHE A 84 0.74 -12.86 -3.12
CA PHE A 84 -0.12 -12.57 -1.97
C PHE A 84 0.38 -11.34 -1.20
N ALA A 85 1.67 -11.29 -0.87
CA ALA A 85 2.27 -10.20 -0.11
C ALA A 85 2.13 -8.85 -0.82
N SER A 86 2.29 -8.82 -2.14
CA SER A 86 2.25 -7.58 -2.94
C SER A 86 0.84 -7.12 -3.30
N ARG A 87 -0.14 -8.01 -3.43
CA ARG A 87 -1.48 -7.67 -3.96
C ARG A 87 -2.63 -7.90 -2.99
N CYS A 88 -2.52 -8.89 -2.10
CA CYS A 88 -3.66 -9.37 -1.31
C CYS A 88 -3.52 -9.02 0.18
N ALA A 89 -2.30 -9.03 0.71
CA ALA A 89 -2.01 -8.85 2.13
C ALA A 89 -2.40 -7.47 2.67
N ALA A 90 -2.46 -6.44 1.81
CA ALA A 90 -2.90 -5.10 2.22
C ALA A 90 -4.31 -5.09 2.83
N CYS A 91 -5.21 -5.93 2.31
CA CYS A 91 -6.58 -6.04 2.79
C CYS A 91 -6.79 -7.30 3.65
N HIS A 92 -6.32 -8.46 3.18
CA HIS A 92 -6.54 -9.74 3.86
C HIS A 92 -5.53 -10.03 4.98
N GLN A 93 -4.55 -9.14 5.19
CA GLN A 93 -3.44 -9.26 6.12
C GLN A 93 -2.49 -10.43 5.80
N ALA A 94 -1.26 -10.36 6.29
CA ALA A 94 -0.28 -11.44 6.12
C ALA A 94 -0.74 -12.77 6.77
N THR A 95 -1.57 -12.67 7.81
CA THR A 95 -2.16 -13.80 8.52
C THR A 95 -3.44 -14.34 7.87
N GLY A 96 -3.91 -13.74 6.78
CA GLY A 96 -5.15 -14.12 6.12
C GLY A 96 -6.41 -13.89 6.97
N GLN A 97 -6.31 -13.22 8.12
CA GLN A 97 -7.44 -12.98 9.03
C GLN A 97 -8.31 -11.79 8.58
N GLY A 98 -7.84 -10.99 7.62
CA GLY A 98 -8.52 -9.76 7.25
C GLY A 98 -8.65 -8.79 8.41
N LEU A 99 -9.70 -7.98 8.38
CA LEU A 99 -10.06 -7.03 9.43
C LEU A 99 -11.56 -7.16 9.70
N PRO A 100 -11.98 -7.60 10.90
CA PRO A 100 -13.40 -7.79 11.23
C PRO A 100 -14.27 -6.58 10.87
N GLY A 101 -15.38 -6.83 10.17
CA GLY A 101 -16.31 -5.80 9.72
C GLY A 101 -15.90 -5.02 8.46
N VAL A 102 -14.65 -5.16 7.99
CA VAL A 102 -14.13 -4.43 6.81
C VAL A 102 -13.63 -5.38 5.73
N PHE A 103 -12.66 -6.23 6.04
CA PHE A 103 -12.07 -7.18 5.10
C PHE A 103 -12.27 -8.62 5.58
N PRO A 104 -12.87 -9.51 4.78
CA PRO A 104 -13.15 -10.86 5.21
C PRO A 104 -11.87 -11.70 5.40
N PRO A 105 -11.88 -12.66 6.34
CA PRO A 105 -10.80 -13.61 6.50
C PRO A 105 -10.76 -14.59 5.32
N LEU A 106 -9.54 -14.92 4.88
CA LEU A 106 -9.23 -16.03 3.99
C LEU A 106 -8.90 -17.31 4.79
N ALA A 107 -8.42 -17.15 6.03
CA ALA A 107 -8.11 -18.23 6.95
C ALA A 107 -9.39 -19.00 7.36
N ALA A 108 -9.42 -20.30 7.06
CA ALA A 108 -10.57 -21.19 7.26
C ALA A 108 -11.88 -20.66 6.64
N SER A 109 -11.78 -19.91 5.54
CA SER A 109 -12.92 -19.36 4.82
C SER A 109 -13.61 -20.43 3.98
N GLU A 110 -14.94 -20.48 4.01
CA GLU A 110 -15.72 -21.38 3.16
C GLU A 110 -15.50 -21.11 1.67
N TRP A 111 -15.22 -19.85 1.30
CA TRP A 111 -14.99 -19.43 -0.09
C TRP A 111 -13.63 -19.88 -0.60
N VAL A 112 -12.60 -19.83 0.25
CA VAL A 112 -11.26 -20.29 -0.10
C VAL A 112 -11.21 -21.81 -0.15
N GLN A 113 -11.93 -22.50 0.74
CA GLN A 113 -11.90 -23.97 0.83
C GLN A 113 -12.90 -24.68 -0.09
N GLY A 114 -13.93 -23.98 -0.56
CA GLY A 114 -14.94 -24.52 -1.46
C GLY A 114 -14.46 -24.69 -2.91
N LYS A 115 -15.39 -24.51 -3.86
CA LYS A 115 -15.14 -24.66 -5.30
C LYS A 115 -14.03 -23.73 -5.77
N ALA A 116 -13.03 -24.30 -6.43
CA ALA A 116 -11.89 -23.56 -6.94
C ALA A 116 -12.32 -22.53 -8.00
N GLU A 117 -13.31 -22.90 -8.82
CA GLU A 117 -13.89 -22.05 -9.87
C GLU A 117 -14.47 -20.76 -9.31
N THR A 118 -15.17 -20.84 -8.18
CA THR A 118 -15.76 -19.68 -7.50
C THR A 118 -14.66 -18.75 -6.98
N ALA A 119 -13.64 -19.29 -6.32
CA ALA A 119 -12.50 -18.50 -5.84
C ALA A 119 -11.72 -17.84 -6.99
N VAL A 120 -11.54 -18.55 -8.10
CA VAL A 120 -10.93 -18.02 -9.32
C VAL A 120 -11.78 -16.89 -9.91
N ALA A 121 -13.08 -17.08 -10.05
CA ALA A 121 -13.98 -16.07 -10.60
C ALA A 121 -13.97 -14.79 -9.74
N ILE A 122 -13.97 -14.93 -8.42
CA ILE A 122 -13.85 -13.82 -7.46
C ILE A 122 -12.57 -13.02 -7.71
N VAL A 123 -11.41 -13.66 -7.88
CA VAL A 123 -10.15 -12.94 -8.13
C VAL A 123 -10.15 -12.27 -9.52
N LEU A 124 -10.72 -12.93 -10.53
CA LEU A 124 -10.80 -12.39 -11.88
C LEU A 124 -11.66 -11.12 -11.94
N HIS A 125 -12.83 -11.15 -11.31
CA HIS A 125 -13.88 -10.13 -11.51
C HIS A 125 -14.10 -9.20 -10.32
N GLY A 126 -13.58 -9.54 -9.15
CA GLY A 126 -13.82 -8.80 -7.92
C GLY A 126 -15.21 -9.03 -7.34
N ILE A 127 -15.48 -8.44 -6.19
CA ILE A 127 -16.76 -8.52 -5.47
C ILE A 127 -17.11 -7.13 -4.96
N THR A 128 -18.38 -6.79 -4.97
CA THR A 128 -18.93 -5.61 -4.31
C THR A 128 -20.17 -5.98 -3.51
N GLY A 129 -20.52 -5.18 -2.50
CA GLY A 129 -21.75 -5.36 -1.74
C GLY A 129 -21.62 -6.31 -0.56
N GLN A 130 -22.76 -6.85 -0.12
CA GLN A 130 -22.84 -7.60 1.13
C GLN A 130 -22.44 -9.06 0.94
N LEU A 131 -21.45 -9.52 1.71
CA LEU A 131 -20.89 -10.87 1.67
C LEU A 131 -20.84 -11.47 3.08
N THR A 132 -21.21 -12.73 3.20
CA THR A 132 -21.11 -13.47 4.46
C THR A 132 -19.92 -14.42 4.40
N VAL A 133 -19.00 -14.28 5.36
CA VAL A 133 -17.83 -15.14 5.51
C VAL A 133 -17.75 -15.60 6.96
N LYS A 134 -17.72 -16.92 7.19
CA LYS A 134 -17.71 -17.54 8.53
C LYS A 134 -18.81 -16.99 9.47
N GLY A 135 -20.00 -16.75 8.91
CA GLY A 135 -21.16 -16.24 9.66
C GLY A 135 -21.12 -14.74 10.01
N SER A 136 -20.06 -14.02 9.61
CA SER A 136 -19.97 -12.57 9.77
C SER A 136 -20.31 -11.86 8.46
N ALA A 137 -21.06 -10.77 8.55
CA ALA A 137 -21.40 -9.94 7.39
C ALA A 137 -20.31 -8.89 7.13
N PHE A 138 -19.96 -8.73 5.85
CA PHE A 138 -19.03 -7.73 5.35
C PHE A 138 -19.74 -6.94 4.24
N ASN A 139 -19.47 -5.65 4.14
CA ASN A 139 -19.97 -4.83 3.03
C ASN A 139 -18.82 -3.99 2.51
N GLY A 140 -18.29 -4.36 1.35
CA GLY A 140 -17.08 -3.76 0.81
C GLY A 140 -16.90 -4.03 -0.68
N ALA A 141 -15.73 -3.69 -1.19
CA ALA A 141 -15.36 -3.90 -2.58
C ALA A 141 -13.96 -4.52 -2.67
N MET A 142 -13.85 -5.64 -3.36
CA MET A 142 -12.60 -6.23 -3.83
C MET A 142 -12.50 -5.95 -5.34
N PRO A 143 -11.46 -5.23 -5.80
CA PRO A 143 -11.31 -4.92 -7.22
C PRO A 143 -10.99 -6.18 -8.05
N PRO A 144 -11.32 -6.17 -9.36
CA PRO A 144 -10.92 -7.24 -10.27
C PRO A 144 -9.40 -7.26 -10.50
N PHE A 145 -8.80 -8.45 -10.46
CA PHE A 145 -7.39 -8.67 -10.79
C PHE A 145 -7.18 -9.38 -12.13
N GLY A 146 -8.25 -9.72 -12.86
CA GLY A 146 -8.16 -10.48 -14.10
C GLY A 146 -7.28 -9.84 -15.17
N THR A 147 -7.26 -8.51 -15.29
CA THR A 147 -6.40 -7.82 -16.27
C THR A 147 -4.98 -7.57 -15.76
N GLN A 148 -4.75 -7.70 -14.45
CA GLN A 148 -3.50 -7.35 -13.79
C GLN A 148 -2.60 -8.57 -13.54
N LEU A 149 -3.21 -9.76 -13.37
CA LEU A 149 -2.52 -11.00 -13.07
C LEU A 149 -2.76 -12.03 -14.18
N SER A 150 -1.68 -12.73 -14.54
CA SER A 150 -1.71 -13.88 -15.44
C SER A 150 -2.37 -15.09 -14.78
N ASP A 151 -2.74 -16.07 -15.59
CA ASP A 151 -3.37 -17.31 -15.11
C ASP A 151 -2.46 -18.09 -14.15
N ALA A 152 -1.15 -18.07 -14.40
CA ALA A 152 -0.15 -18.69 -13.52
C ALA A 152 -0.05 -17.98 -12.16
N GLU A 153 -0.10 -16.65 -12.13
CA GLU A 153 -0.05 -15.87 -10.88
C GLU A 153 -1.32 -16.06 -10.04
N ILE A 154 -2.50 -16.07 -10.69
CA ILE A 154 -3.78 -16.32 -10.01
C ILE A 154 -3.82 -17.75 -9.46
N ALA A 155 -3.38 -18.74 -10.25
CA ALA A 155 -3.30 -20.13 -9.80
C ALA A 155 -2.35 -20.28 -8.60
N ALA A 156 -1.19 -19.63 -8.64
CA ALA A 156 -0.22 -19.66 -7.57
C ALA A 156 -0.73 -19.01 -6.28
N VAL A 157 -1.29 -17.79 -6.36
CA VAL A 157 -1.77 -17.07 -5.17
C VAL A 157 -2.97 -17.78 -4.52
N LEU A 158 -3.87 -18.35 -5.31
CA LEU A 158 -4.99 -19.13 -4.79
C LEU A 158 -4.51 -20.46 -4.18
N SER A 159 -3.55 -21.13 -4.80
CA SER A 159 -2.93 -22.34 -4.22
C SER A 159 -2.22 -22.06 -2.90
N TYR A 160 -1.54 -20.92 -2.80
CA TYR A 160 -0.97 -20.44 -1.55
C TYR A 160 -2.07 -20.22 -0.51
N ALA A 161 -3.06 -19.37 -0.79
CA ALA A 161 -4.17 -19.12 0.14
C ALA A 161 -4.91 -20.38 0.59
N ARG A 162 -5.06 -21.38 -0.30
CA ARG A 162 -5.74 -22.67 -0.04
C ARG A 162 -4.93 -23.66 0.80
N SER A 163 -3.62 -23.43 0.96
CA SER A 163 -2.72 -24.25 1.80
C SER A 163 -2.28 -23.54 3.09
N GLN A 164 -2.56 -22.24 3.24
CA GLN A 164 -2.17 -21.45 4.40
C GLN A 164 -3.26 -21.38 5.48
N TRP A 165 -2.84 -20.99 6.68
CA TRP A 165 -3.73 -20.64 7.81
C TRP A 165 -4.73 -21.74 8.19
N GLY A 166 -4.30 -23.01 8.09
CA GLY A 166 -5.12 -24.17 8.39
C GLY A 166 -6.09 -24.57 7.28
N ASN A 167 -6.03 -23.92 6.11
CA ASN A 167 -6.74 -24.37 4.92
C ASN A 167 -6.10 -25.66 4.38
N ALA A 168 -6.93 -26.60 3.93
CA ALA A 168 -6.50 -27.89 3.40
C ALA A 168 -7.17 -28.20 2.04
N ALA A 169 -7.32 -27.18 1.20
CA ALA A 169 -8.03 -27.31 -0.06
C ALA A 169 -7.06 -27.60 -1.23
N PRO A 170 -7.47 -28.39 -2.25
CA PRO A 170 -6.60 -28.71 -3.38
C PRO A 170 -6.07 -27.47 -4.10
N PRO A 171 -4.84 -27.50 -4.65
CA PRO A 171 -4.27 -26.36 -5.38
C PRO A 171 -5.09 -26.04 -6.63
N VAL A 172 -4.97 -24.79 -7.10
CA VAL A 172 -5.57 -24.29 -8.35
C VAL A 172 -4.52 -24.38 -9.46
N THR A 173 -4.91 -24.87 -10.64
CA THR A 173 -4.04 -24.94 -11.81
C THR A 173 -4.24 -23.74 -12.73
N ALA A 174 -3.20 -23.38 -13.48
CA ALA A 174 -3.30 -22.30 -14.48
C ALA A 174 -4.36 -22.61 -15.56
N ASP A 175 -4.49 -23.89 -15.94
CA ASP A 175 -5.51 -24.32 -16.91
C ASP A 175 -6.93 -24.08 -16.40
N LEU A 176 -7.19 -24.31 -15.11
CA LEU A 176 -8.48 -23.99 -14.51
C LEU A 176 -8.76 -22.49 -14.57
N VAL A 177 -7.75 -21.66 -14.27
CA VAL A 177 -7.90 -20.21 -14.37
C VAL A 177 -8.21 -19.76 -15.79
N ALA A 178 -7.50 -20.30 -16.78
CA ALA A 178 -7.75 -20.02 -18.18
C ALA A 178 -9.17 -20.43 -18.62
N GLN A 179 -9.65 -21.59 -18.13
CA GLN A 179 -11.02 -22.05 -18.39
C GLN A 179 -12.06 -21.11 -17.79
N VAL A 180 -11.94 -20.75 -16.50
CA VAL A 180 -12.89 -19.83 -15.85
C VAL A 180 -12.85 -18.45 -16.51
N ARG A 181 -11.66 -17.92 -16.80
CA ARG A 181 -11.49 -16.65 -17.53
C ARG A 181 -12.23 -16.66 -18.86
N THR A 182 -12.10 -17.74 -19.62
CA THR A 182 -12.81 -17.89 -20.90
C THR A 182 -14.31 -17.99 -20.69
N ALA A 183 -14.75 -18.81 -19.73
CA ALA A 183 -16.17 -19.04 -19.43
C ALA A 183 -16.89 -17.79 -18.90
N THR A 184 -16.15 -16.85 -18.31
CA THR A 184 -16.69 -15.64 -17.68
C THR A 184 -16.26 -14.36 -18.39
N LYS A 185 -15.72 -14.45 -19.61
CA LYS A 185 -15.16 -13.31 -20.37
C LYS A 185 -16.16 -12.16 -20.59
N ASP A 186 -17.45 -12.47 -20.62
CA ASP A 186 -18.52 -11.51 -20.90
C ASP A 186 -18.97 -10.76 -19.63
N ARG A 187 -18.48 -11.15 -18.45
CA ARG A 187 -18.75 -10.45 -17.20
C ARG A 187 -17.83 -9.22 -17.09
N ALA A 188 -18.44 -8.04 -17.17
CA ALA A 188 -17.75 -6.76 -16.97
C ALA A 188 -17.88 -6.22 -15.54
N ALA A 189 -18.90 -6.65 -14.79
CA ALA A 189 -19.20 -6.16 -13.45
C ALA A 189 -18.69 -7.12 -12.35
N PRO A 190 -18.18 -6.59 -11.22
CA PRO A 190 -17.89 -7.39 -10.03
C PRO A 190 -19.12 -8.16 -9.53
N PHE A 191 -18.88 -9.21 -8.75
CA PHE A 191 -19.98 -9.96 -8.13
C PHE A 191 -20.77 -9.09 -7.14
N ASP A 192 -22.11 -9.17 -7.13
CA ASP A 192 -22.97 -8.53 -6.11
C ASP A 192 -23.09 -9.40 -4.85
N GLY A 193 -21.96 -9.57 -4.15
CA GLY A 193 -21.86 -10.24 -2.85
C GLY A 193 -22.58 -11.59 -2.79
N ASP A 194 -23.28 -11.83 -1.68
CA ASP A 194 -24.04 -13.07 -1.45
C ASP A 194 -25.17 -13.28 -2.47
N LYS A 195 -25.71 -12.24 -3.12
CA LYS A 195 -26.82 -12.43 -4.07
C LYS A 195 -26.40 -13.29 -5.26
N GLU A 196 -25.17 -13.09 -5.75
CA GLU A 196 -24.62 -13.87 -6.85
C GLU A 196 -23.72 -15.01 -6.38
N LEU A 197 -23.04 -14.86 -5.24
CA LEU A 197 -22.06 -15.85 -4.78
C LEU A 197 -22.69 -16.96 -3.93
N ALA A 198 -23.75 -16.70 -3.15
CA ALA A 198 -24.33 -17.73 -2.27
C ALA A 198 -24.77 -19.01 -3.03
N PRO A 199 -25.31 -18.94 -4.26
CA PRO A 199 -25.60 -20.13 -5.07
C PRO A 199 -24.36 -20.90 -5.53
N LEU A 200 -23.18 -20.27 -5.49
CA LEU A 200 -21.90 -20.80 -5.98
C LEU A 200 -21.02 -21.41 -4.88
N LYS A 201 -21.51 -21.47 -3.63
CA LYS A 201 -20.85 -22.17 -2.52
C LYS A 201 -20.67 -23.66 -2.82
#